data_AF-A0A957P4S8-F1
#
_entry.id   AF-A0A957P4S8-F1
#
_cell.length_a   1.000
_cell.length_b   1.000
_cell.length_c   1.000
_cell.angle_alpha   90.00
_cell.angle_beta   90.00
_cell.angle_gamma   90.00
#
_symmetry.space_group_name_H-M   'P 1'
#
loop_
_entity.id
_entity.type
_entity.pdbx_description
1 polymer ?
#
loop_
_entity_poly.entity_id
_entity_poly.type
_entity_poly.pdbx_seq_one_letter_code
_entity_poly.pdbx_strand_id
1 'polypeptide(L)'
;MASTTLGNLKKGPAWAVIPTELQQAAGLVILLIVMWGLWRVTLRTVYVTVDGVSESVYTHRRTVGALLLDLGLTLDQNDRVSVAVDGPVAHNMAIDVARTPTYRLLVDGRDFTVTSWGRTAQDIFTDAGVAVDPYDQAAFNGEPYALQQALPAPKVTM
;
A
#
# COMPACT_ATOMS: atom_id res chain seq x y z
N MET A 1 -29.18 -19.28 79.48
CA MET A 1 -27.75 -18.98 79.29
C MET A 1 -27.33 -19.67 78.00
N ALA A 2 -27.06 -18.89 76.94
CA ALA A 2 -26.60 -19.41 75.66
C ALA A 2 -25.09 -19.15 75.56
N SER A 3 -24.28 -20.20 75.41
CA SER A 3 -22.87 -20.06 75.02
C SER A 3 -22.64 -20.79 73.71
N THR A 4 -22.45 -19.99 72.67
CA THR A 4 -21.95 -20.31 71.33
C THR A 4 -20.69 -21.18 71.37
N THR A 5 -20.68 -22.26 70.60
CA THR A 5 -19.43 -22.90 70.16
C THR A 5 -19.34 -22.76 68.64
N LEU A 6 -18.64 -21.73 68.17
CA LEU A 6 -18.34 -21.54 66.75
C LEU A 6 -17.14 -22.43 66.39
N GLY A 7 -17.43 -23.63 65.88
CA GLY A 7 -16.43 -24.57 65.39
C GLY A 7 -15.73 -24.03 64.13
N ASN A 8 -14.53 -23.48 64.34
CA ASN A 8 -13.37 -23.43 63.45
C ASN A 8 -13.58 -23.90 61.98
N LEU A 9 -14.17 -23.05 61.15
CA LEU A 9 -14.18 -23.22 59.70
C LEU A 9 -12.84 -22.74 59.13
N LYS A 10 -11.86 -23.64 59.10
CA LYS A 10 -10.63 -23.45 58.32
C LYS A 10 -10.98 -23.55 56.83
N LYS A 11 -11.58 -22.50 56.27
CA LYS A 11 -11.80 -22.39 54.82
C LYS A 11 -10.44 -22.25 54.17
N GLY A 12 -9.94 -23.33 53.57
CA GLY A 12 -8.84 -23.25 52.62
C GLY A 12 -9.17 -22.22 51.53
N PRO A 13 -8.18 -21.50 51.01
CA PRO A 13 -8.46 -20.38 50.14
C PRO A 13 -9.19 -20.87 48.88
N ALA A 14 -10.22 -20.15 48.45
CA ALA A 14 -11.16 -20.58 47.39
C ALA A 14 -10.51 -20.84 46.02
N TRP A 15 -9.22 -20.53 45.83
CA TRP A 15 -8.44 -20.88 44.64
C TRP A 15 -8.02 -22.36 44.59
N ALA A 16 -8.21 -23.12 45.68
CA ALA A 16 -7.67 -24.48 45.83
C ALA A 16 -8.35 -25.56 44.95
N VAL A 17 -9.41 -25.23 44.21
CA VAL A 17 -10.10 -26.20 43.33
C VAL A 17 -10.54 -25.53 42.02
N ILE A 18 -9.58 -24.96 41.30
CA ILE A 18 -9.82 -24.65 39.89
C ILE A 18 -9.82 -26.00 39.15
N PRO A 19 -10.91 -26.42 38.49
CA PRO A 19 -10.89 -27.66 37.72
C PRO A 19 -9.79 -27.57 36.66
N THR A 20 -9.05 -28.66 36.44
CA THR A 20 -7.90 -28.71 35.52
C THR A 20 -8.25 -28.23 34.11
N GLU A 21 -9.48 -28.45 33.65
CA GLU A 21 -10.05 -27.90 32.42
C GLU A 21 -9.93 -26.37 32.33
N LEU A 22 -10.17 -25.69 33.45
CA LEU A 22 -10.17 -24.23 33.56
C LEU A 22 -8.76 -23.67 33.72
N GLN A 23 -7.84 -24.45 34.30
CA GLN A 23 -6.40 -24.15 34.29
C GLN A 23 -5.80 -24.27 32.88
N GLN A 24 -6.18 -25.32 32.12
CA GLN A 24 -5.74 -25.50 30.73
C GLN A 24 -6.30 -24.41 29.81
N ALA A 25 -7.59 -24.07 29.97
CA ALA A 25 -8.21 -22.98 29.23
C ALA A 25 -7.52 -21.63 29.50
N ALA A 26 -7.22 -21.32 30.76
CA ALA A 26 -6.49 -20.09 31.11
C ALA A 26 -5.09 -20.05 30.49
N GLY A 27 -4.36 -21.18 30.49
CA GLY A 27 -3.05 -21.29 29.84
C GLY A 27 -3.11 -21.04 28.32
N LEU A 28 -4.10 -21.60 27.63
CA LEU A 28 -4.33 -21.36 26.21
C LEU A 28 -4.67 -19.90 25.90
N VAL A 29 -5.51 -19.26 26.73
CA VAL A 29 -5.85 -17.83 26.57
C VAL A 29 -4.60 -16.96 26.72
N ILE A 30 -3.76 -17.24 27.73
CA ILE A 30 -2.49 -16.52 27.91
C ILE A 30 -1.57 -16.73 26.70
N LEU A 31 -1.45 -17.97 26.19
CA LEU A 31 -0.66 -18.28 24.99
C LEU A 31 -1.14 -17.48 23.78
N LEU A 32 -2.45 -17.40 23.54
CA LEU A 32 -3.02 -16.63 22.41
C LEU A 32 -2.76 -15.13 22.56
N ILE A 33 -2.85 -14.57 23.77
CA ILE A 33 -2.54 -13.15 24.03
C ILE A 33 -1.06 -12.86 23.80
N VAL A 34 -0.17 -13.74 24.30
CA VAL A 34 1.28 -13.61 24.07
C VAL A 34 1.59 -13.72 22.58
N MET A 35 0.97 -14.67 21.87
CA MET A 35 1.14 -14.84 20.43
C MET A 35 0.65 -13.61 19.65
N TRP A 36 -0.50 -13.05 20.02
CA TRP A 36 -1.02 -11.81 19.43
C TRP A 36 -0.11 -10.60 19.73
N GLY A 37 0.41 -10.50 20.95
CA GLY A 37 1.36 -9.45 21.35
C GLY A 37 2.69 -9.53 20.59
N LEU A 38 3.26 -10.73 20.45
CA LEU A 38 4.48 -10.97 19.67
C LEU A 38 4.29 -10.62 18.19
N TRP A 39 3.11 -10.91 17.62
CA TRP A 39 2.79 -10.52 16.25
C TRP A 39 2.81 -9.00 16.07
N ARG A 40 2.25 -8.24 17.03
CA ARG A 40 2.25 -6.76 17.03
C ARG A 40 3.66 -6.17 17.01
N VAL A 41 4.63 -6.78 17.68
CA VAL A 41 6.04 -6.32 17.69
C VAL A 41 6.69 -6.40 16.31
N THR A 42 6.17 -7.22 15.39
CA THR A 42 6.70 -7.34 14.02
C THR A 42 6.20 -6.27 13.04
N LEU A 43 5.32 -5.36 13.49
CA LEU A 43 4.80 -4.26 12.67
C LEU A 43 5.93 -3.32 12.25
N ARG A 44 5.96 -2.96 10.96
CA ARG A 44 6.87 -1.96 10.40
C ARG A 44 6.06 -0.79 9.89
N THR A 45 6.44 0.42 10.29
CA THR A 45 5.90 1.66 9.71
C THR A 45 6.68 1.99 8.44
N VAL A 46 5.96 2.28 7.36
CA VAL A 46 6.50 2.64 6.04
C VAL A 46 5.74 3.86 5.53
N TYR A 47 6.41 4.76 4.82
CA TYR A 47 5.79 5.91 4.18
C TYR A 47 5.70 5.61 2.69
N VAL A 48 4.48 5.56 2.15
CA VAL A 48 4.23 5.26 0.74
C VAL A 48 3.66 6.50 0.09
N THR A 49 4.35 7.00 -0.93
CA THR A 49 3.89 8.12 -1.76
C THR A 49 3.48 7.59 -3.12
N VAL A 50 2.23 7.78 -3.53
CA VAL A 50 1.73 7.39 -4.85
C VAL A 50 1.30 8.65 -5.59
N ASP A 51 1.93 8.91 -6.73
CA ASP A 51 1.65 10.09 -7.57
C ASP A 51 1.61 11.42 -6.79
N GLY A 52 2.50 11.55 -5.80
CA GLY A 52 2.62 12.73 -4.94
C GLY A 52 1.72 12.75 -3.70
N VAL A 53 0.84 11.77 -3.52
CA VAL A 53 0.01 11.61 -2.31
C VAL A 53 0.70 10.65 -1.35
N SER A 54 1.03 11.09 -0.14
CA SER A 54 1.77 10.29 0.85
C SER A 54 0.88 9.78 1.98
N GLU A 55 1.06 8.51 2.34
CA GLU A 55 0.37 7.85 3.46
C GLU A 55 1.34 7.01 4.30
N SER A 56 1.10 6.96 5.61
CA SER A 56 1.80 6.05 6.52
C SER A 56 1.10 4.69 6.59
N VAL A 57 1.82 3.63 6.27
CA VAL A 57 1.32 2.26 6.24
C VAL A 57 2.03 1.40 7.28
N TYR A 58 1.26 0.59 8.00
CA TYR A 58 1.80 -0.43 8.91
C TYR A 58 1.72 -1.80 8.25
N THR A 59 2.85 -2.51 8.18
CA THR A 59 2.93 -3.79 7.47
C THR A 59 3.75 -4.85 8.19
N HIS A 60 3.39 -6.11 7.94
CA HIS A 60 4.17 -7.29 8.28
C HIS A 60 4.90 -7.87 7.06
N ARG A 61 4.73 -7.27 5.88
CA ARG A 61 5.33 -7.77 4.64
C ARG A 61 6.85 -7.65 4.70
N ARG A 62 7.49 -8.65 4.10
CA ARG A 62 8.95 -8.73 4.03
C ARG A 62 9.51 -7.94 2.85
N THR A 63 8.75 -7.81 1.76
CA THR A 63 9.19 -7.19 0.50
C THR A 63 8.30 -6.04 0.08
N VAL A 64 8.89 -5.07 -0.64
CA VAL A 64 8.18 -3.88 -1.14
C VAL A 64 7.02 -4.28 -2.03
N GLY A 65 7.20 -5.21 -2.97
CA GLY A 65 6.14 -5.63 -3.88
C GLY A 65 4.97 -6.30 -3.19
N ALA A 66 5.20 -7.04 -2.10
CA ALA A 66 4.11 -7.64 -1.35
C ALA A 66 3.36 -6.61 -0.50
N LEU A 67 4.06 -5.58 -0.01
CA LEU A 67 3.43 -4.42 0.61
C LEU A 67 2.56 -3.65 -0.40
N LEU A 68 3.08 -3.35 -1.58
CA LEU A 68 2.34 -2.62 -2.62
C LEU A 68 1.10 -3.40 -3.07
N LEU A 69 1.21 -4.72 -3.23
CA LEU A 69 0.06 -5.58 -3.56
C LEU A 69 -1.02 -5.56 -2.46
N ASP A 70 -0.64 -5.56 -1.18
CA ASP A 70 -1.60 -5.45 -0.06
C ASP A 70 -2.33 -4.11 -0.05
N LEU A 71 -1.69 -3.06 -0.57
CA LEU A 71 -2.30 -1.74 -0.76
C LEU A 71 -3.16 -1.66 -2.03
N GLY A 72 -3.31 -2.76 -2.78
CA GLY A 72 -4.02 -2.79 -4.05
C GLY A 72 -3.26 -2.14 -5.21
N LEU A 73 -1.96 -1.88 -5.03
CA LEU A 73 -1.10 -1.28 -6.06
C LEU A 73 -0.43 -2.40 -6.88
N THR A 74 -0.99 -2.67 -8.05
CA THR A 74 -0.36 -3.51 -9.08
C THR A 74 0.49 -2.64 -9.98
N LEU A 75 1.80 -2.89 -9.99
CA LEU A 75 2.75 -2.14 -10.83
C LEU A 75 2.71 -2.64 -12.27
N ASP A 76 2.59 -1.71 -13.21
CA ASP A 76 2.84 -2.00 -14.62
C ASP A 76 4.33 -1.90 -14.96
N GLN A 77 4.74 -2.47 -16.10
CA GLN A 77 6.15 -2.52 -16.51
C GLN A 77 6.81 -1.14 -16.66
N ASN A 78 6.00 -0.12 -16.98
CA ASN A 78 6.48 1.23 -17.20
C ASN A 78 6.45 2.08 -15.90
N ASP A 79 5.82 1.59 -14.83
CA ASP A 79 5.74 2.31 -13.58
C ASP A 79 7.11 2.39 -12.89
N ARG A 80 7.30 3.46 -12.14
CA ARG A 80 8.57 3.73 -11.47
C ARG A 80 8.39 3.63 -9.97
N VAL A 81 9.23 2.84 -9.32
CA VAL A 81 9.30 2.73 -7.87
C VAL A 81 10.69 3.16 -7.43
N SER A 82 10.78 4.02 -6.41
CA SER A 82 12.07 4.54 -5.93
C SER A 82 12.96 3.48 -5.29
N VAL A 83 12.38 2.32 -4.95
CA VAL A 83 13.08 1.20 -4.30
C VAL A 83 12.76 -0.12 -5.00
N ALA A 84 13.70 -1.07 -4.89
CA ALA A 84 13.56 -2.39 -5.49
C ALA A 84 12.34 -3.14 -4.93
N VAL A 85 11.50 -3.65 -5.83
CA VAL A 85 10.22 -4.31 -5.51
C VAL A 85 10.43 -5.64 -4.76
N ASP A 86 11.52 -6.34 -5.04
CA ASP A 86 11.98 -7.53 -4.33
C ASP A 86 12.79 -7.20 -3.06
N GLY A 87 13.12 -5.92 -2.86
CA GLY A 87 13.88 -5.44 -1.72
C GLY A 87 13.14 -5.59 -0.38
N PRO A 88 13.87 -5.72 0.74
CA PRO A 88 13.28 -5.90 2.05
C PRO A 88 12.62 -4.60 2.56
N VAL A 89 11.49 -4.74 3.25
CA VAL A 89 10.82 -3.61 3.93
C VAL A 89 11.47 -3.33 5.28
N ALA A 90 11.94 -2.10 5.48
CA ALA A 90 12.51 -1.61 6.73
C ALA A 90 11.56 -0.64 7.46
N HIS A 91 11.81 -0.41 8.76
CA HIS A 91 11.10 0.63 9.52
C HIS A 91 11.44 2.02 8.99
N ASN A 92 10.45 2.91 8.97
CA ASN A 92 10.52 4.30 8.51
C ASN A 92 11.04 4.43 7.07
N MET A 93 10.90 3.38 6.27
CA MET A 93 11.28 3.37 4.87
C MET A 93 10.32 4.27 4.08
N ALA A 94 10.86 5.07 3.16
CA ALA A 94 10.08 5.85 2.20
C ALA A 94 10.05 5.09 0.87
N ILE A 95 8.87 4.97 0.28
CA ILE A 95 8.63 4.30 -1.00
C ILE A 95 7.83 5.27 -1.85
N ASP A 96 8.40 5.70 -2.97
CA ASP A 96 7.72 6.54 -3.94
C ASP A 96 7.36 5.69 -5.15
N VAL A 97 6.08 5.72 -5.51
CA VAL A 97 5.52 5.04 -6.68
C VAL A 97 4.96 6.12 -7.60
N ALA A 98 5.46 6.15 -8.83
CA ALA A 98 4.97 7.01 -9.88
C ALA A 98 4.41 6.14 -11.01
N ARG A 99 3.10 6.24 -11.22
CA ARG A 99 2.41 5.50 -12.29
C ARG A 99 2.63 6.17 -13.63
N THR A 100 2.74 5.35 -14.67
CA THR A 100 2.92 5.84 -16.03
C THR A 100 1.68 6.61 -16.46
N PRO A 101 1.81 7.88 -16.86
CA PRO A 101 0.68 8.66 -17.33
C PRO A 101 0.01 8.00 -18.54
N THR A 102 -1.32 8.02 -18.56
CA THR A 102 -2.12 7.57 -19.70
C THR A 102 -2.61 8.78 -20.50
N TYR A 103 -2.42 8.73 -21.81
CA TYR A 103 -2.86 9.74 -22.76
C TYR A 103 -3.86 9.14 -23.74
N ARG A 104 -4.89 9.91 -24.10
CA ARG A 104 -5.83 9.58 -25.17
C ARG A 104 -5.42 10.34 -26.42
N LEU A 105 -5.21 9.62 -27.51
CA LEU A 105 -4.75 10.14 -28.77
C LEU A 105 -5.88 10.04 -29.80
N LEU A 106 -6.03 11.08 -30.59
CA LEU A 106 -6.90 11.09 -31.77
C LEU A 106 -6.01 11.38 -32.99
N VAL A 107 -5.78 10.35 -33.82
CA VAL A 107 -4.90 10.43 -34.99
C VAL A 107 -5.67 9.95 -36.21
N ASP A 108 -5.80 10.79 -37.24
CA ASP A 108 -6.54 10.49 -38.48
C ASP A 108 -7.94 9.92 -38.24
N GLY A 109 -8.64 10.44 -37.22
CA GLY A 109 -9.98 10.00 -36.82
C GLY A 109 -10.02 8.70 -36.00
N ARG A 110 -8.88 8.11 -35.66
CA ARG A 110 -8.78 6.93 -34.77
C ARG A 110 -8.46 7.36 -33.35
N ASP A 111 -9.22 6.81 -32.41
CA ASP A 111 -9.10 7.09 -30.99
C ASP A 111 -8.54 5.88 -30.24
N PHE A 112 -7.46 6.09 -29.49
CA PHE A 112 -6.84 5.04 -28.68
C PHE A 112 -6.03 5.65 -27.53
N THR A 113 -5.63 4.81 -26.59
CA THR A 113 -4.85 5.22 -25.42
C THR A 113 -3.42 4.71 -25.49
N VAL A 114 -2.48 5.50 -25.00
CA VAL A 114 -1.08 5.11 -24.81
C VAL A 114 -0.62 5.50 -23.42
N THR A 115 0.23 4.68 -22.81
CA THR A 115 0.96 5.04 -21.59
C THR A 115 2.36 5.50 -21.97
N SER A 116 2.81 6.65 -21.46
CA SER A 116 4.09 7.24 -21.87
C SER A 116 4.66 8.14 -20.77
N TRP A 117 6.00 8.17 -20.69
CA TRP A 117 6.74 9.16 -19.90
C TRP A 117 7.22 10.35 -20.74
N GLY A 118 6.79 10.42 -22.00
CA GLY A 118 7.09 11.48 -22.94
C GLY A 118 6.76 12.85 -22.37
N ARG A 119 7.65 13.82 -22.58
CA ARG A 119 7.49 15.17 -22.03
C ARG A 119 6.77 16.09 -23.00
N THR A 120 6.71 15.73 -24.27
CA THR A 120 6.11 16.52 -25.35
C THR A 120 5.08 15.69 -26.11
N ALA A 121 4.21 16.34 -26.88
CA ALA A 121 3.25 15.62 -27.73
C ALA A 121 3.97 14.72 -28.73
N GLN A 122 5.09 15.17 -29.29
CA GLN A 122 5.92 14.38 -30.20
C GLN A 122 6.46 13.10 -29.53
N ASP A 123 6.95 13.19 -28.29
CA ASP A 123 7.45 12.00 -27.57
C ASP A 123 6.34 10.96 -27.39
N ILE A 124 5.13 11.41 -27.03
CA ILE A 124 3.99 10.52 -26.81
C ILE A 124 3.51 9.88 -28.11
N PHE A 125 3.45 10.64 -29.22
CA PHE A 125 3.14 10.07 -30.52
C PHE A 125 4.20 9.05 -30.95
N THR A 126 5.48 9.34 -30.68
CA THR A 126 6.58 8.42 -30.98
C THR A 126 6.45 7.12 -30.15
N ASP A 127 6.17 7.23 -28.85
CA ASP A 127 5.93 6.08 -27.97
C ASP A 127 4.70 5.26 -28.40
N ALA A 128 3.71 5.93 -28.99
CA ALA A 128 2.53 5.30 -29.59
C ALA A 128 2.80 4.66 -30.96
N GLY A 129 4.01 4.78 -31.51
CA GLY A 129 4.35 4.30 -32.85
C GLY A 129 3.76 5.13 -33.99
N VAL A 130 3.33 6.36 -33.71
CA VAL A 130 2.81 7.31 -34.68
C VAL A 130 3.97 8.18 -35.18
N ALA A 131 4.26 8.09 -36.47
CA ALA A 131 5.20 9.00 -37.11
C ALA A 131 4.58 10.39 -37.22
N VAL A 132 5.36 11.42 -36.89
CA VAL A 132 4.92 12.81 -36.97
C VAL A 132 5.82 13.55 -37.96
N ASP A 133 5.21 14.16 -38.96
CA ASP A 133 5.92 14.93 -39.99
C ASP A 133 6.02 16.42 -39.63
N PRO A 134 6.98 17.18 -40.21
CA PRO A 134 7.15 18.60 -39.92
C PRO A 134 5.94 19.49 -40.22
N TYR A 135 4.99 18.99 -41.02
CA TYR A 135 3.78 19.72 -41.42
C TYR A 135 2.55 19.33 -40.61
N ASP A 136 2.67 18.37 -39.70
CA ASP A 136 1.56 17.93 -38.86
C ASP A 136 1.23 18.97 -37.79
N GLN A 137 -0.05 19.06 -37.48
CA GLN A 137 -0.57 19.92 -36.43
C GLN A 137 -1.11 19.05 -35.31
N ALA A 138 -0.74 19.40 -34.08
CA ALA A 138 -1.29 18.77 -32.88
C ALA A 138 -2.19 19.76 -32.14
N ALA A 139 -3.14 19.21 -31.40
CA ALA A 139 -3.96 19.95 -30.48
C ALA A 139 -4.01 19.21 -29.14
N PHE A 140 -4.09 19.97 -28.05
CA PHE A 140 -4.27 19.44 -26.71
C PHE A 140 -5.61 19.95 -26.16
N ASN A 141 -6.55 19.04 -25.90
CA ASN A 141 -7.92 19.35 -25.51
C ASN A 141 -8.65 20.33 -26.47
N GLY A 142 -8.36 20.23 -27.77
CA GLY A 142 -8.99 21.05 -28.82
C GLY A 142 -8.26 22.35 -29.17
N GLU A 143 -7.25 22.74 -28.39
CA GLU A 143 -6.45 23.95 -28.66
C GLU A 143 -5.15 23.60 -29.40
N PRO A 144 -4.71 24.39 -30.39
CA PRO A 144 -3.44 24.18 -31.08
C PRO A 144 -2.28 24.04 -30.09
N TYR A 145 -1.45 23.03 -30.29
CA TYR A 145 -0.38 22.69 -29.38
C TYR A 145 0.88 22.32 -30.15
N ALA A 146 2.02 22.94 -29.83
CA ALA A 146 3.26 22.66 -30.52
C ALA A 146 3.79 21.28 -30.13
N LEU A 147 4.23 20.50 -31.12
CA LEU A 147 4.66 19.11 -30.95
C LEU A 147 5.81 18.96 -29.95
N GLN A 148 6.74 19.92 -29.91
CA GLN A 148 7.91 19.94 -29.03
C GLN A 148 7.66 20.71 -27.72
N GLN A 149 6.48 21.31 -27.55
CA GLN A 149 6.15 22.00 -26.31
C GLN A 149 5.95 20.96 -25.21
N ALA A 150 6.51 21.26 -24.03
CA ALA A 150 6.38 20.41 -22.86
C ALA A 150 4.92 20.35 -22.40
N LEU A 151 4.38 19.13 -22.35
CA LEU A 151 3.02 18.88 -21.91
C LEU A 151 2.82 19.28 -20.44
N PRO A 152 1.63 19.79 -20.10
CA PRO A 152 1.31 20.06 -18.71
C PRO A 152 1.36 18.76 -17.92
N ALA A 153 1.72 18.86 -16.63
CA ALA A 153 1.73 17.72 -15.74
C ALA A 153 0.34 17.04 -15.73
N PRO A 154 0.28 15.69 -15.78
CA PRO A 154 -0.98 14.98 -15.71
C PRO A 154 -1.70 15.34 -14.41
N LYS A 155 -3.00 15.61 -14.50
CA LYS A 155 -3.82 15.86 -13.31
C LYS A 155 -4.05 14.53 -12.61
N VAL A 156 -3.52 14.40 -11.39
CA VAL A 156 -3.81 13.27 -10.51
C VAL A 156 -5.29 13.36 -10.13
N THR A 157 -6.11 12.49 -10.69
CA THR A 157 -7.54 12.38 -10.35
C THR A 157 -7.65 11.29 -9.29
N MET A 158 -8.10 11.66 -8.09
CA MET A 158 -8.35 10.73 -6.98
C MET A 158 -9.55 9.84 -7.24
#